data_AF-A0A954B3P3-F1
#
_entry.id   AF-A0A954B3P3-F1
#
_cell.length_a   1.000
_cell.length_b   1.000
_cell.length_c   1.000
_cell.angle_alpha   90.00
_cell.angle_beta   90.00
_cell.angle_gamma   90.00
#
_symmetry.space_group_name_H-M   'P 1'
#
loop_
_entity.id
_entity.type
_entity.pdbx_description
1 polymer ?
#
loop_
_entity_poly.entity_id
_entity_poly.type
_entity_poly.pdbx_seq_one_letter_code
_entity_poly.pdbx_strand_id
1 'polypeptide(L)'
;AAVNEAGGQNAANIMYVQCFEIGAIQALAQMSSIQWSCIQLAAAEGGPWDQRGTSYAEMLAGDGLRRIREYAVGVGVEKSLVIPRDGANNLGAPTDLVARAHAKNLLVHAWTFRPENYFLPNALRIGVTSAQETLRLHGNLDAELRAFYAAGLDGVFSDDSVAAVAART
;
A
#
# COMPACT_ATOMS: atom_id res chain seq x y z
N ALA A 1 -15.12 -3.97 29.17
CA ALA A 1 -14.47 -4.01 30.50
C ALA A 1 -13.31 -4.98 30.47
N ALA A 2 -13.54 -6.30 30.54
CA ALA A 2 -12.49 -7.33 30.61
C ALA A 2 -11.42 -7.27 29.48
N VAL A 3 -11.81 -7.07 28.22
CA VAL A 3 -10.86 -6.97 27.09
C VAL A 3 -9.90 -5.79 27.25
N ASN A 4 -10.39 -4.65 27.72
CA ASN A 4 -9.56 -3.46 27.94
C ASN A 4 -8.73 -3.57 29.22
N GLU A 5 -9.30 -4.14 30.29
CA GLU A 5 -8.57 -4.42 31.54
C GLU A 5 -7.41 -5.39 31.34
N ALA A 6 -7.54 -6.34 30.39
CA ALA A 6 -6.46 -7.25 29.99
C ALA A 6 -5.44 -6.62 29.01
N GLY A 7 -5.55 -5.32 28.70
CA GLY A 7 -4.63 -4.61 27.81
C GLY A 7 -4.91 -4.78 26.31
N GLY A 8 -6.12 -5.23 25.92
CA GLY A 8 -6.49 -5.44 24.52
C GLY A 8 -6.30 -4.21 23.63
N GLN A 9 -6.59 -3.01 24.14
CA GLN A 9 -6.36 -1.77 23.39
C GLN A 9 -4.86 -1.51 23.15
N ASN A 10 -3.98 -1.82 24.10
CA ASN A 10 -2.54 -1.63 23.92
C ASN A 10 -2.00 -2.54 22.81
N ALA A 11 -2.48 -3.78 22.74
CA ALA A 11 -2.16 -4.69 21.65
C ALA A 11 -2.67 -4.14 20.30
N ALA A 12 -3.91 -3.64 20.26
CA ALA A 12 -4.49 -3.07 19.04
C ALA A 12 -3.76 -1.82 18.54
N ASN A 13 -3.21 -1.00 19.44
CA ASN A 13 -2.49 0.23 19.08
C ASN A 13 -1.22 -0.01 18.25
N ILE A 14 -0.65 -1.22 18.29
CA ILE A 14 0.54 -1.60 17.51
C ILE A 14 0.20 -2.50 16.31
N MET A 15 -1.09 -2.66 16.00
CA MET A 15 -1.57 -3.52 14.91
C MET A 15 -2.33 -2.70 13.88
N TYR A 16 -2.10 -3.02 12.60
CA TYR A 16 -3.00 -2.63 11.52
C TYR A 16 -3.82 -3.84 11.08
N VAL A 17 -5.11 -3.62 10.82
CA VAL A 17 -5.97 -4.62 10.17
C VAL A 17 -6.33 -4.10 8.78
N GLN A 18 -6.08 -4.91 7.76
CA GLN A 18 -6.25 -4.50 6.36
C GLN A 18 -7.12 -5.49 5.59
N CYS A 19 -7.94 -4.97 4.68
CA CYS A 19 -8.84 -5.77 3.86
C CYS A 19 -9.20 -5.04 2.56
N PHE A 20 -9.52 -5.78 1.50
CA PHE A 20 -10.06 -5.21 0.27
C PHE A 20 -11.56 -4.91 0.41
N GLU A 21 -12.29 -5.73 1.17
CA GLU A 21 -13.72 -5.61 1.41
C GLU A 21 -14.04 -4.45 2.37
N ILE A 22 -14.91 -3.53 1.92
CA ILE A 22 -15.29 -2.33 2.69
C ILE A 22 -16.10 -2.73 3.93
N GLY A 23 -17.07 -3.62 3.75
CA GLY A 23 -17.97 -4.07 4.80
C GLY A 23 -17.25 -4.80 5.92
N ALA A 24 -16.19 -5.56 5.60
CA ALA A 24 -15.37 -6.24 6.61
C ALA A 24 -14.64 -5.22 7.52
N ILE A 25 -14.04 -4.19 6.92
CA ILE A 25 -13.38 -3.12 7.68
C ILE A 25 -14.38 -2.28 8.47
N GLN A 26 -15.52 -1.93 7.88
CA GLN A 26 -16.57 -1.18 8.56
C GLN A 26 -17.13 -1.94 9.77
N ALA A 27 -17.38 -3.24 9.61
CA ALA A 27 -17.83 -4.09 10.71
C ALA A 27 -16.81 -4.10 11.86
N LEU A 28 -15.52 -4.24 11.54
CA LEU A 28 -14.44 -4.21 12.53
C LEU A 28 -14.31 -2.84 13.22
N ALA A 29 -14.37 -1.75 12.45
CA ALA A 29 -14.28 -0.39 12.97
C ALA A 29 -15.45 -0.03 13.91
N GLN A 30 -16.60 -0.70 13.77
CA GLN A 30 -17.77 -0.51 14.62
C GLN A 30 -17.77 -1.40 15.88
N MET A 31 -16.84 -2.35 16.01
CA MET A 31 -16.74 -3.19 17.22
C MET A 31 -16.33 -2.33 18.42
N SER A 32 -17.18 -2.28 19.45
CA SER A 32 -17.08 -1.29 20.53
C SER A 32 -16.05 -1.59 21.62
N SER A 33 -15.47 -2.79 21.65
CA SER A 33 -14.55 -3.20 22.71
C SER A 33 -13.11 -2.71 22.50
N ILE A 34 -12.68 -2.50 21.25
CA ILE A 34 -11.32 -2.10 20.87
C ILE A 34 -11.41 -1.15 19.67
N GLN A 35 -10.62 -0.08 19.69
CA GLN A 35 -10.40 0.78 18.53
C GLN A 35 -9.30 0.19 17.65
N TRP A 36 -9.69 -0.31 16.47
CA TRP A 36 -8.78 -0.89 15.50
C TRP A 36 -8.22 0.17 14.54
N SER A 37 -6.92 0.09 14.24
CA SER A 37 -6.30 0.86 13.16
C SER A 37 -6.51 0.15 11.83
N CYS A 38 -7.61 0.47 11.15
CA CYS A 38 -7.99 -0.17 9.89
C CYS A 38 -7.33 0.49 8.66
N ILE A 39 -6.91 -0.32 7.69
CA ILE A 39 -6.35 0.10 6.40
C ILE A 39 -7.21 -0.46 5.26
N GLN A 40 -7.75 0.42 4.41
CA GLN A 40 -8.51 0.00 3.23
C GLN A 40 -7.55 -0.37 2.10
N LEU A 41 -7.59 -1.61 1.61
CA LEU A 41 -6.80 -2.04 0.47
C LEU A 41 -7.44 -1.62 -0.85
N ALA A 42 -6.62 -1.26 -1.83
CA ALA A 42 -7.06 -0.96 -3.19
C ALA A 42 -6.00 -1.37 -4.22
N ALA A 43 -6.44 -1.98 -5.31
CA ALA A 43 -5.60 -2.33 -6.46
C ALA A 43 -5.80 -1.32 -7.60
N ALA A 44 -4.94 -1.36 -8.62
CA ALA A 44 -5.07 -0.48 -9.78
C ALA A 44 -6.38 -0.70 -10.55
N GLU A 45 -6.88 -1.94 -10.55
CA GLU A 45 -8.07 -2.36 -11.28
C GLU A 45 -9.04 -3.15 -10.38
N GLY A 46 -10.30 -3.19 -10.81
CA GLY A 46 -11.37 -3.90 -10.11
C GLY A 46 -12.01 -3.08 -9.00
N GLY A 47 -12.56 -3.78 -8.01
CA GLY A 47 -13.23 -3.19 -6.86
C GLY A 47 -13.52 -4.23 -5.78
N PRO A 48 -13.99 -3.79 -4.60
CA PRO A 48 -14.31 -4.69 -3.49
C PRO A 48 -15.40 -5.69 -3.88
N TRP A 49 -15.21 -6.97 -3.52
CA TRP A 49 -16.16 -8.02 -3.90
C TRP A 49 -17.53 -7.87 -3.24
N ASP A 50 -17.56 -7.29 -2.05
CA ASP A 50 -18.76 -6.98 -1.28
C ASP A 50 -19.49 -5.71 -1.74
N GLN A 51 -18.89 -4.93 -2.66
CA GLN A 51 -19.44 -3.70 -3.23
C GLN A 51 -19.24 -3.67 -4.74
N ARG A 52 -19.81 -4.64 -5.46
CA ARG A 52 -19.60 -4.88 -6.90
C ARG A 52 -19.86 -3.70 -7.85
N GLY A 53 -20.57 -2.66 -7.41
CA GLY A 53 -20.83 -1.45 -8.18
C GLY A 53 -19.80 -0.33 -7.98
N THR A 54 -18.78 -0.55 -7.15
CA THR A 54 -17.75 0.45 -6.81
C THR A 54 -16.39 -0.07 -7.25
N SER A 55 -15.68 0.71 -8.06
CA SER A 55 -14.28 0.46 -8.42
C SER A 55 -13.30 1.06 -7.41
N TYR A 56 -12.09 0.51 -7.33
CA TYR A 56 -11.01 1.12 -6.55
C TYR A 56 -10.66 2.53 -7.05
N ALA A 57 -10.75 2.77 -8.36
CA ALA A 57 -10.55 4.09 -8.93
C ALA A 57 -11.55 5.11 -8.35
N GLU A 58 -12.84 4.75 -8.26
CA GLU A 58 -13.86 5.61 -7.64
C GLU A 58 -13.63 5.78 -6.13
N MET A 59 -13.15 4.75 -5.43
CA MET A 59 -12.80 4.85 -4.00
C MET A 59 -11.63 5.81 -3.74
N LEU A 60 -10.69 5.94 -4.67
CA LEU A 60 -9.50 6.77 -4.52
C LEU A 60 -9.64 8.16 -5.15
N ALA A 61 -10.73 8.44 -5.87
CA ALA A 61 -10.99 9.71 -6.54
C ALA A 61 -12.05 10.56 -5.83
N GLY A 62 -12.10 11.86 -6.15
CA GLY A 62 -13.08 12.80 -5.61
C GLY A 62 -13.21 12.74 -4.09
N ASP A 63 -14.42 12.47 -3.60
CA ASP A 63 -14.73 12.31 -2.17
C ASP A 63 -14.40 10.92 -1.60
N GLY A 64 -13.94 9.97 -2.41
CA GLY A 64 -13.70 8.59 -2.00
C GLY A 64 -12.75 8.46 -0.81
N LEU A 65 -11.61 9.16 -0.83
CA LEU A 65 -10.67 9.19 0.30
C LEU A 65 -11.29 9.79 1.56
N ARG A 66 -12.15 10.80 1.44
CA ARG A 66 -12.89 11.35 2.58
C ARG A 66 -13.82 10.30 3.19
N ARG A 67 -14.50 9.50 2.37
CA ARG A 67 -15.36 8.40 2.82
C ARG A 67 -14.55 7.28 3.48
N ILE A 68 -13.39 6.91 2.93
CA ILE A 68 -12.48 5.93 3.54
C ILE A 68 -12.09 6.37 4.96
N ARG A 69 -11.78 7.66 5.15
CA ARG A 69 -11.41 8.19 6.46
C ARG A 69 -12.48 8.03 7.54
N GLU A 70 -13.75 7.86 7.17
CA GLU A 70 -14.83 7.62 8.13
C GLU A 70 -14.69 6.27 8.85
N TYR A 71 -13.95 5.31 8.28
CA TYR A 71 -13.81 3.95 8.84
C TYR A 71 -12.37 3.41 8.87
N ALA A 72 -11.41 4.06 8.21
CA ALA A 72 -10.01 3.65 8.14
C ALA A 72 -9.06 4.80 8.47
N VAL A 73 -7.87 4.45 8.96
CA VAL A 73 -6.78 5.39 9.27
C VAL A 73 -5.77 5.52 8.13
N GLY A 74 -5.90 4.69 7.09
CA GLY A 74 -5.04 4.73 5.92
C GLY A 74 -5.52 3.85 4.77
N VAL A 75 -4.77 3.89 3.68
CA VAL A 75 -4.97 3.08 2.49
C VAL A 75 -3.72 2.22 2.22
N GLY A 76 -3.96 0.98 1.79
CA GLY A 76 -2.93 0.04 1.37
C GLY A 76 -3.05 -0.20 -0.13
N VAL A 77 -2.22 0.44 -0.94
CA VAL A 77 -2.41 0.53 -2.39
C VAL A 77 -1.38 -0.26 -3.18
N GLU A 78 -1.78 -0.78 -4.33
CA GLU A 78 -0.82 -1.28 -5.31
C GLU A 78 0.16 -0.15 -5.70
N LYS A 79 1.46 -0.42 -5.70
CA LYS A 79 2.49 0.61 -5.92
C LYS A 79 2.34 1.36 -7.25
N SER A 80 1.75 0.75 -8.28
CA SER A 80 1.48 1.42 -9.56
C SER A 80 0.54 2.62 -9.45
N LEU A 81 -0.32 2.68 -8.43
CA LEU A 81 -1.19 3.82 -8.14
C LEU A 81 -0.43 5.05 -7.60
N VAL A 82 0.78 4.84 -7.08
CA VAL A 82 1.63 5.89 -6.52
C VAL A 82 2.66 6.35 -7.54
N ILE A 83 3.40 5.42 -8.16
CA ILE A 83 4.27 5.72 -9.31
C ILE A 83 3.95 4.69 -10.41
N PRO A 84 3.26 5.07 -11.49
CA PRO A 84 2.89 4.17 -12.57
C PRO A 84 4.12 3.77 -13.39
N ARG A 85 3.97 2.73 -14.22
CA ARG A 85 4.97 2.38 -15.23
C ARG A 85 4.56 2.88 -16.60
N ASP A 86 5.53 3.33 -17.38
CA ASP A 86 5.33 3.65 -18.79
C ASP A 86 5.25 2.36 -19.66
N GLY A 87 4.93 2.52 -20.94
CA GLY A 87 4.87 1.40 -21.89
C GLY A 87 6.20 0.68 -22.13
N ALA A 88 7.33 1.28 -21.69
CA ALA A 88 8.66 0.70 -21.73
C ALA A 88 9.07 0.09 -20.38
N ASN A 89 8.13 -0.06 -19.42
CA ASN A 89 8.35 -0.60 -18.09
C ASN A 89 9.36 0.22 -17.24
N ASN A 90 9.47 1.53 -17.46
CA ASN A 90 10.18 2.44 -16.57
C ASN A 90 9.21 3.08 -15.57
N LEU A 91 9.72 3.57 -14.44
CA LEU A 91 8.92 4.39 -13.54
C LEU A 91 8.56 5.71 -14.22
N GLY A 92 7.28 6.05 -14.17
CA GLY A 92 6.78 7.36 -14.57
C GLY A 92 6.92 8.40 -13.46
N ALA A 93 6.17 9.51 -13.59
CA ALA A 93 6.08 10.52 -12.55
C ALA A 93 5.14 10.05 -11.42
N PRO A 94 5.44 10.36 -10.15
CA PRO A 94 4.51 10.12 -9.05
C PRO A 94 3.14 10.77 -9.29
N THR A 95 2.08 10.07 -8.91
CA THR A 95 0.72 10.62 -8.89
C THR A 95 0.53 11.54 -7.70
N ASP A 96 -0.61 12.22 -7.62
CA ASP A 96 -1.00 13.04 -6.48
C ASP A 96 -1.70 12.24 -5.35
N LEU A 97 -1.77 10.90 -5.46
CA LEU A 97 -2.55 10.06 -4.55
C LEU A 97 -2.09 10.21 -3.09
N VAL A 98 -0.78 10.18 -2.86
CA VAL A 98 -0.21 10.30 -1.50
C VAL A 98 -0.60 11.65 -0.89
N ALA A 99 -0.40 12.74 -1.62
CA ALA A 99 -0.76 14.08 -1.16
C ALA A 99 -2.25 14.21 -0.87
N ARG A 100 -3.12 13.65 -1.72
CA ARG A 100 -4.58 13.67 -1.49
C ARG A 100 -4.99 12.83 -0.28
N ALA A 101 -4.37 11.68 -0.05
CA ALA A 101 -4.62 10.84 1.11
C ALA A 101 -4.19 11.54 2.41
N HIS A 102 -2.98 12.11 2.43
CA HIS A 102 -2.48 12.90 3.55
C HIS A 102 -3.37 14.11 3.86
N ALA A 103 -3.89 14.80 2.83
CA ALA A 103 -4.85 15.89 3.02
C ALA A 103 -6.18 15.46 3.67
N LYS A 104 -6.46 14.15 3.74
CA LYS A 104 -7.59 13.55 4.47
C LYS A 104 -7.16 12.83 5.75
N ASN A 105 -5.92 13.03 6.20
CA ASN A 105 -5.33 12.37 7.36
C ASN A 105 -5.37 10.84 7.25
N LEU A 106 -5.09 10.32 6.05
CA LEU A 106 -4.91 8.89 5.79
C LEU A 106 -3.44 8.58 5.56
N LEU A 107 -2.93 7.57 6.27
CA LEU A 107 -1.63 6.96 5.96
C LEU A 107 -1.68 6.28 4.59
N VAL A 108 -0.54 6.18 3.91
CA VAL A 108 -0.41 5.45 2.65
C VAL A 108 0.69 4.41 2.76
N HIS A 109 0.30 3.15 2.69
CA HIS A 109 1.21 2.01 2.57
C HIS A 109 1.12 1.41 1.18
N ALA A 110 2.23 1.18 0.49
CA ALA A 110 2.19 0.58 -0.85
C ALA A 110 2.70 -0.88 -0.86
N TRP A 111 2.12 -1.70 -1.73
CA TRP A 111 2.47 -3.11 -1.90
C TRP A 111 2.67 -3.48 -3.39
N THR A 112 3.45 -4.49 -3.76
CA THR A 112 4.51 -5.16 -2.98
C THR A 112 5.86 -4.89 -3.65
N PHE A 113 6.84 -4.52 -2.85
CA PHE A 113 8.22 -4.32 -3.28
C PHE A 113 8.98 -5.64 -3.23
N ARG A 114 9.45 -6.09 -4.40
CA ARG A 114 10.08 -7.40 -4.57
C ARG A 114 11.43 -7.25 -5.26
N PRO A 115 12.49 -7.90 -4.75
CA PRO A 115 13.85 -7.67 -5.23
C PRO A 115 14.12 -8.24 -6.61
N GLU A 116 13.35 -9.23 -7.08
CA GLU A 116 13.62 -9.91 -8.35
C GLU A 116 13.38 -8.99 -9.55
N ASN A 117 14.29 -9.05 -10.53
CA ASN A 117 14.26 -8.31 -11.78
C ASN A 117 12.90 -8.39 -12.50
N TYR A 118 12.21 -9.53 -12.39
CA TYR A 118 10.85 -9.73 -12.90
C TYR A 118 9.90 -8.61 -12.47
N PHE A 119 9.93 -8.25 -11.17
CA PHE A 119 9.04 -7.26 -10.57
C PHE A 119 9.57 -5.84 -10.65
N LEU A 120 10.79 -5.61 -11.14
CA LEU A 120 11.40 -4.29 -11.18
C LEU A 120 11.19 -3.58 -12.53
N PRO A 121 11.20 -2.23 -12.53
CA PRO A 121 11.30 -1.43 -13.74
C PRO A 121 12.58 -1.77 -14.53
N ASN A 122 12.56 -1.59 -15.84
CA ASN A 122 13.67 -1.97 -16.71
C ASN A 122 15.01 -1.32 -16.30
N ALA A 123 14.99 -0.02 -15.98
CA ALA A 123 16.19 0.71 -15.54
C ALA A 123 16.80 0.20 -14.22
N LEU A 124 16.04 -0.56 -13.43
CA LEU A 124 16.49 -1.10 -12.14
C LEU A 124 16.87 -2.58 -12.20
N ARG A 125 16.79 -3.20 -13.38
CA ARG A 125 17.21 -4.59 -13.56
C ARG A 125 18.74 -4.69 -13.62
N ILE A 126 19.32 -5.67 -12.93
CA ILE A 126 20.77 -5.92 -12.90
C ILE A 126 21.08 -7.30 -13.48
N GLY A 127 22.13 -7.40 -14.31
CA GLY A 127 22.59 -8.65 -14.94
C GLY A 127 22.46 -8.64 -16.48
N VAL A 128 23.03 -9.65 -17.15
CA VAL A 128 23.11 -9.70 -18.62
C VAL A 128 21.75 -10.08 -19.22
N THR A 129 21.02 -9.08 -19.72
CA THR A 129 19.63 -9.17 -20.17
C THR A 129 19.46 -9.86 -21.53
N SER A 130 18.97 -11.10 -21.50
CA SER A 130 18.11 -11.74 -22.52
C SER A 130 17.66 -13.14 -22.08
N ALA A 131 18.38 -13.76 -21.15
CA ALA A 131 18.02 -15.05 -20.58
C ALA A 131 16.90 -14.89 -19.54
N GLN A 132 15.87 -15.73 -19.64
CA GLN A 132 14.78 -15.85 -18.67
C GLN A 132 15.30 -16.10 -17.24
N GLU A 133 16.49 -16.69 -17.12
CA GLU A 133 17.20 -16.89 -15.85
C GLU A 133 17.57 -15.61 -15.12
N THR A 134 17.72 -14.48 -15.81
CA THR A 134 18.03 -13.20 -15.15
C THR A 134 16.84 -12.59 -14.42
N LEU A 135 15.61 -12.98 -14.77
CA LEU A 135 14.39 -12.43 -14.16
C LEU A 135 14.21 -12.85 -12.70
N ARG A 136 14.78 -13.99 -12.29
CA ARG A 136 14.80 -14.47 -10.88
C ARG A 136 15.92 -13.87 -10.04
N LEU A 137 16.88 -13.15 -10.65
CA LEU A 137 17.97 -12.51 -9.92
C LEU A 137 17.49 -11.19 -9.31
N HIS A 138 18.11 -10.78 -8.21
CA HIS A 138 17.81 -9.52 -7.57
C HIS A 138 18.36 -8.35 -8.39
N GLY A 139 17.51 -7.34 -8.61
CA GLY A 139 17.89 -6.05 -9.18
C GLY A 139 18.06 -4.98 -8.11
N ASN A 140 17.96 -3.71 -8.53
CA ASN A 140 18.14 -2.56 -7.66
C ASN A 140 16.82 -2.19 -6.93
N LEU A 141 16.45 -2.99 -5.94
CA LEU A 141 15.27 -2.73 -5.10
C LEU A 141 15.40 -1.43 -4.27
N ASP A 142 16.61 -1.12 -3.79
CA ASP A 142 16.87 0.09 -2.99
C ASP A 142 16.48 1.36 -3.76
N ALA A 143 16.84 1.45 -5.04
CA ALA A 143 16.45 2.58 -5.89
C ALA A 143 14.93 2.69 -6.09
N GLU A 144 14.21 1.56 -6.22
CA GLU A 144 12.74 1.59 -6.30
C GLU A 144 12.17 2.10 -4.97
N LEU A 145 12.55 1.51 -3.84
CA LEU A 145 12.09 1.91 -2.51
C LEU A 145 12.33 3.40 -2.24
N ARG A 146 13.53 3.91 -2.54
CA ARG A 146 13.87 5.33 -2.34
C ARG A 146 12.99 6.25 -3.18
N ALA A 147 12.70 5.90 -4.43
CA ALA A 147 11.80 6.68 -5.28
C ALA A 147 10.38 6.76 -4.67
N PHE A 148 9.89 5.65 -4.12
CA PHE A 148 8.56 5.58 -3.51
C PHE A 148 8.49 6.24 -2.12
N TYR A 149 9.55 6.14 -1.30
CA TYR A 149 9.65 6.91 -0.07
C TYR A 149 9.71 8.42 -0.36
N ALA A 150 10.45 8.84 -1.40
CA ALA A 150 10.49 10.23 -1.83
C ALA A 150 9.13 10.75 -2.35
N ALA A 151 8.26 9.87 -2.84
CA ALA A 151 6.87 10.19 -3.17
C ALA A 151 5.96 10.36 -1.93
N GLY A 152 6.49 10.15 -0.72
CA GLY A 152 5.82 10.43 0.55
C GLY A 152 5.15 9.24 1.21
N LEU A 153 5.48 7.99 0.85
CA LEU A 153 4.89 6.83 1.52
C LEU A 153 5.21 6.77 3.02
N ASP A 154 4.19 6.45 3.82
CA ASP A 154 4.33 6.24 5.27
C ASP A 154 4.89 4.86 5.61
N GLY A 155 4.74 3.90 4.68
CA GLY A 155 5.17 2.53 4.84
C GLY A 155 5.10 1.74 3.53
N VAL A 156 5.72 0.56 3.53
CA VAL A 156 5.75 -0.35 2.39
C VAL A 156 5.56 -1.79 2.86
N PHE A 157 4.94 -2.60 2.02
CA PHE A 157 5.03 -4.05 2.10
C PHE A 157 6.12 -4.51 1.14
N SER A 158 7.15 -5.16 1.67
CA SER A 158 8.26 -5.68 0.88
C SER A 158 8.58 -7.12 1.27
N ASP A 159 8.94 -7.91 0.26
CA ASP A 159 9.44 -9.27 0.44
C ASP A 159 10.92 -9.27 0.91
N ASP A 160 11.60 -8.11 0.89
CA ASP A 160 12.92 -7.88 1.50
C ASP A 160 12.84 -6.74 2.53
N SER A 161 12.59 -7.10 3.79
CA SER A 161 12.44 -6.13 4.87
C SER A 161 13.73 -5.41 5.23
N VAL A 162 14.90 -6.03 5.01
CA VAL A 162 16.20 -5.41 5.30
C VAL A 162 16.46 -4.27 4.33
N ALA A 163 16.23 -4.51 3.03
CA ALA A 163 16.33 -3.48 2.01
C ALA A 163 15.34 -2.33 2.25
N ALA A 164 14.08 -2.64 2.60
CA ALA A 164 13.05 -1.64 2.91
C ALA A 164 13.46 -0.72 4.08
N VAL A 165 13.99 -1.28 5.16
CA VAL A 165 14.47 -0.48 6.30
C VAL A 165 15.69 0.37 5.90
N ALA A 166 16.65 -0.18 5.17
CA ALA A 166 17.85 0.54 4.74
C ALA A 166 17.52 1.74 3.82
N ALA A 167 16.56 1.57 2.90
CA ALA A 167 16.16 2.60 1.94
C ALA A 167 15.41 3.80 2.57
N ARG A 168 15.01 3.71 3.85
CA ARG A 168 14.26 4.75 4.57
C ARG A 168 15.17 5.84 5.18
N THR A 169 16.48 5.75 4.97
CA THR A 169 17.51 6.70 5.44
C THR A 169 17.86 7.73 4.36
#